data_AF-S6B1R0-F1
#
_entry.id   AF-S6B1R0-F1
#
_cell.length_a   1.000
_cell.length_b   1.000
_cell.length_c   1.000
_cell.angle_alpha   90.00
_cell.angle_beta   90.00
_cell.angle_gamma   90.00
#
_symmetry.space_group_name_H-M   'P 1'
#
loop_
_entity.id
_entity.type
_entity.pdbx_description
1 polymer ?
#
loop_
_entity_poly.entity_id
_entity_poly.type
_entity_poly.pdbx_seq_one_letter_code
_entity_poly.pdbx_strand_id
1 'polypeptide(L)'
;MSTYFPKSLKNKAKSTYPVVKQSVLLAIRRPQKSLYDTANVHPVLHRGYPVFDTIFDTLNDKASGLRKYKRREEKPVVRTDYTPNDMHEMNHRFRFKLSGTFNAKSFESELESHCNQLFLVGWIKCRRTFAIGHLQGNVIATSYMKRWMEICGTKNGHFTSVMFFDENYAIPKLDYTEITVVRDYRKPQKKAQHQRVIIERREIQGLLA
;
A
#
# COMPACT_ATOMS: atom_id res chain seq x y z
N MET A 1 5.38 25.29 -41.25
CA MET A 1 5.53 26.26 -40.15
C MET A 1 5.10 25.61 -38.85
N SER A 2 6.04 25.53 -37.91
CA SER A 2 5.93 24.83 -36.63
C SER A 2 5.31 25.75 -35.58
N THR A 3 4.08 25.49 -35.14
CA THR A 3 3.46 26.21 -34.02
C THR A 3 3.74 25.47 -32.72
N TYR A 4 4.85 25.91 -32.11
CA TYR A 4 5.32 25.61 -30.77
C TYR A 4 4.24 26.00 -29.74
N PHE A 5 3.53 25.02 -29.16
CA PHE A 5 2.69 25.26 -27.99
C PHE A 5 3.50 24.95 -26.71
N PRO A 6 3.79 25.93 -25.84
CA PRO A 6 4.49 25.65 -24.59
C PRO A 6 3.60 24.81 -23.68
N LYS A 7 4.07 23.62 -23.31
CA LYS A 7 3.43 22.77 -22.29
C LYS A 7 3.39 23.56 -20.98
N SER A 8 2.18 23.93 -20.57
CA SER A 8 1.89 24.58 -19.29
C SER A 8 2.51 23.79 -18.14
N LEU A 9 3.55 24.37 -17.52
CA LEU A 9 4.17 23.92 -16.28
C LEU A 9 3.16 24.08 -15.13
N LYS A 10 2.22 23.16 -15.00
CA LYS A 10 1.41 22.98 -13.78
C LYS A 10 2.02 21.90 -12.89
N ASN A 11 3.31 22.05 -12.59
CA ASN A 11 3.91 21.43 -11.41
C ASN A 11 3.39 22.18 -10.17
N LYS A 12 2.17 21.88 -9.73
CA LYS A 12 1.79 22.17 -8.35
C LYS A 12 2.34 21.02 -7.51
N ALA A 13 3.58 21.18 -7.04
CA ALA A 13 4.10 20.44 -5.91
C ALA A 13 3.08 20.57 -4.77
N LYS A 14 2.33 19.50 -4.50
CA LYS A 14 1.51 19.43 -3.31
C LYS A 14 2.48 19.22 -2.15
N SER A 15 2.70 20.28 -1.38
CA SER A 15 3.34 20.17 -0.06
C SER A 15 2.62 19.06 0.72
N THR A 16 3.38 18.04 1.11
CA THR A 16 2.93 16.90 1.93
C THR A 16 2.91 17.21 3.41
N TYR A 17 3.31 18.42 3.82
CA TYR A 17 3.18 18.85 5.20
C TYR A 17 1.77 19.39 5.42
N PRO A 18 1.02 18.88 6.41
CA PRO A 18 -0.18 19.55 6.84
C PRO A 18 0.23 20.94 7.33
N VAL A 19 -0.18 21.98 6.60
CA VAL A 19 -0.14 23.34 7.13
C VAL A 19 -1.19 23.36 8.25
N VAL A 20 -0.77 22.96 9.45
CA VAL A 20 -1.52 23.21 10.66
C VAL A 20 -1.48 24.73 10.82
N LYS A 21 -2.53 25.42 10.35
CA LYS A 21 -2.78 26.81 10.72
C LYS A 21 -3.06 26.81 12.22
N GLN A 22 -2.01 26.87 13.03
CA GLN A 22 -2.16 27.18 14.44
C GLN A 22 -2.83 28.56 14.50
N SER A 23 -4.07 28.58 15.00
CA SER A 23 -4.78 29.83 15.19
C SER A 23 -4.00 30.67 16.19
N VAL A 24 -3.71 31.92 15.84
CA VAL A 24 -2.96 32.88 16.66
C VAL A 24 -3.61 33.13 18.03
N LEU A 25 -4.90 32.80 18.19
CA LEU A 25 -5.66 33.05 19.41
C LEU A 25 -6.03 31.75 20.14
N LEU A 26 -5.80 31.76 21.46
CA LEU A 26 -6.30 30.75 22.41
C LEU A 26 -7.82 30.58 22.27
N ALA A 27 -8.31 29.34 22.36
CA ALA A 27 -9.71 29.00 22.11
C ALA A 27 -10.72 29.82 22.96
N ILE A 28 -10.32 30.20 24.18
CA ILE A 28 -11.13 30.97 25.14
C ILE A 28 -11.30 32.44 24.71
N ARG A 29 -10.37 32.97 23.90
CA ARG A 29 -10.39 34.37 23.44
C ARG A 29 -11.03 34.54 22.05
N ARG A 30 -11.64 33.48 21.50
CA ARG A 30 -12.34 33.56 20.23
C ARG A 30 -13.73 34.16 20.46
N PRO A 31 -14.16 35.14 19.65
CA PRO A 31 -15.54 35.64 19.71
C PRO A 31 -16.51 34.49 19.39
N GLN A 32 -17.68 34.49 20.02
CA GLN A 32 -18.72 33.51 19.71
C GLN A 32 -19.17 33.65 18.25
N LYS A 33 -19.39 32.50 17.59
CA LYS A 33 -19.76 32.38 16.17
C LYS A 33 -21.05 33.14 15.78
N SER A 34 -21.84 33.55 16.76
CA SER A 34 -23.16 34.18 16.60
C SER A 34 -23.13 35.65 16.20
N LEU A 35 -21.97 36.32 16.20
CA LEU A 35 -21.90 37.77 15.95
C LEU A 35 -21.98 38.15 14.45
N TYR A 36 -21.83 37.18 13.54
CA TYR A 36 -21.96 37.36 12.08
C TYR A 36 -22.79 36.26 11.42
N ASP A 37 -23.73 35.65 12.16
CA ASP A 37 -24.71 34.72 11.57
C ASP A 37 -25.77 35.53 10.80
N THR A 38 -25.29 36.21 9.74
CA THR A 38 -26.13 36.76 8.70
C THR A 38 -26.75 35.57 7.98
N ALA A 39 -28.03 35.37 8.26
CA ALA A 39 -28.96 34.47 7.58
C ALA A 39 -28.41 33.87 6.29
N ASN A 40 -28.03 32.58 6.34
CA ASN A 40 -27.87 31.66 5.20
C ASN A 40 -27.89 32.33 3.81
N VAL A 41 -26.83 33.06 3.44
CA VAL A 41 -26.65 33.62 2.08
C VAL A 41 -26.11 32.55 1.12
N HIS A 42 -25.94 31.31 1.59
CA HIS A 42 -25.61 30.20 0.72
C HIS A 42 -26.90 29.63 0.12
N PRO A 43 -27.08 29.66 -1.21
CA PRO A 43 -28.23 29.02 -1.83
C PRO A 43 -28.23 27.53 -1.45
N VAL A 44 -29.33 27.08 -0.84
CA VAL A 44 -29.54 25.69 -0.47
C VAL A 44 -29.81 24.92 -1.76
N LEU A 45 -28.77 24.32 -2.33
CA LEU A 45 -28.92 23.39 -3.45
C LEU A 45 -29.56 22.11 -2.93
N HIS A 46 -30.86 21.93 -3.18
CA HIS A 46 -31.57 20.69 -2.88
C HIS A 46 -30.94 19.55 -3.68
N ARG A 47 -30.33 18.58 -2.98
CA ARG A 47 -29.95 17.29 -3.58
C ARG A 47 -31.21 16.45 -3.73
N GLY A 48 -31.69 16.26 -4.95
CA GLY A 48 -32.87 15.47 -5.27
C GLY A 48 -32.94 15.08 -6.75
N TYR A 49 -33.85 14.15 -7.06
CA TYR A 49 -34.16 13.70 -8.42
C TYR A 49 -34.65 14.87 -9.29
N PRO A 50 -34.42 14.85 -10.61
CA PRO A 50 -34.86 15.91 -11.51
C PRO A 50 -36.39 16.07 -11.45
N VAL A 51 -36.83 17.32 -11.27
CA VAL A 51 -38.24 17.69 -11.41
C VAL A 51 -38.51 17.81 -12.91
N PHE A 52 -39.28 16.88 -13.48
CA PHE A 52 -39.50 16.79 -14.92
C PHE A 52 -40.48 17.86 -15.46
N ASP A 53 -41.16 18.59 -14.59
CA ASP A 53 -42.13 19.63 -14.97
C ASP A 53 -41.47 20.98 -15.28
N THR A 54 -40.18 21.13 -15.00
CA THR A 54 -39.42 22.32 -15.40
C THR A 54 -38.73 22.07 -16.74
N ILE A 55 -39.16 22.77 -17.79
CA ILE A 55 -38.49 22.76 -19.09
C ILE A 55 -37.07 23.28 -18.88
N PHE A 56 -36.08 22.42 -19.11
CA PHE A 56 -34.68 22.76 -18.92
C PHE A 56 -34.27 23.82 -19.95
N ASP A 57 -34.05 25.06 -19.51
CA ASP A 57 -33.66 26.16 -20.38
C ASP A 57 -32.16 26.07 -20.72
N THR A 58 -31.89 25.43 -21.86
CA THR A 58 -30.53 25.18 -22.37
C THR A 58 -29.72 26.45 -22.66
N LEU A 59 -30.34 27.62 -22.76
CA LEU A 59 -29.65 28.87 -23.08
C LEU A 59 -29.06 29.59 -21.85
N ASN A 60 -29.64 29.38 -20.67
CA ASN A 60 -29.22 30.05 -19.44
C ASN A 60 -28.39 29.16 -18.50
N ASP A 61 -28.63 27.84 -18.50
CA ASP A 61 -27.90 26.93 -17.63
C ASP A 61 -26.71 26.28 -18.34
N LYS A 62 -25.49 26.65 -17.91
CA LYS A 62 -24.28 25.92 -18.28
C LYS A 62 -24.41 24.49 -17.79
N ALA A 63 -24.54 23.55 -18.72
CA ALA A 63 -24.56 22.11 -18.44
C ALA A 63 -23.44 21.74 -17.46
N SER A 64 -23.81 21.57 -16.19
CA SER A 64 -22.94 21.06 -15.14
C SER A 64 -22.57 19.65 -15.56
N GLY A 65 -21.37 19.52 -16.14
CA GLY A 65 -20.93 18.32 -16.83
C GLY A 65 -21.23 17.06 -16.02
N LEU A 66 -21.83 16.08 -16.68
CA LEU A 66 -22.12 14.73 -16.18
C LEU A 66 -20.92 14.18 -15.39
N ARG A 67 -20.89 14.42 -14.08
CA ARG A 67 -19.91 13.82 -13.19
C ARG A 67 -20.30 12.36 -13.08
N LYS A 68 -19.50 11.47 -13.67
CA LYS A 68 -19.64 10.02 -13.47
C LYS A 68 -19.89 9.76 -11.99
N TYR A 69 -21.01 9.13 -11.67
CA TYR A 69 -21.35 8.76 -10.31
C TYR A 69 -20.20 7.94 -9.73
N LYS A 70 -19.53 8.48 -8.72
CA LYS A 70 -18.65 7.71 -7.87
C LYS A 70 -19.50 7.24 -6.70
N ARG A 71 -19.72 5.93 -6.60
CA ARG A 71 -20.33 5.32 -5.41
C ARG A 71 -19.59 5.86 -4.19
N ARG A 72 -20.32 6.36 -3.19
CA ARG A 72 -19.68 6.74 -1.93
C ARG A 72 -18.99 5.50 -1.38
N GLU A 73 -17.67 5.57 -1.25
CA GLU A 73 -16.91 4.55 -0.52
C GLU A 73 -17.44 4.57 0.92
N GLU A 74 -17.92 3.41 1.38
CA GLU A 74 -18.32 3.24 2.76
C GLU A 74 -17.08 3.44 3.62
N LYS A 75 -17.12 4.43 4.51
CA LYS A 75 -16.02 4.62 5.46
C LYS A 75 -16.02 3.41 6.38
N PRO A 76 -14.87 2.76 6.61
CA PRO A 76 -14.80 1.66 7.55
C PRO A 76 -15.30 2.15 8.91
N VAL A 77 -16.22 1.39 9.51
CA VAL A 77 -16.72 1.69 10.85
C VAL A 77 -15.55 1.50 11.82
N VAL A 78 -15.18 2.57 12.51
CA VAL A 78 -14.19 2.51 13.59
C VAL A 78 -14.81 1.68 14.71
N ARG A 79 -14.30 0.47 14.93
CA ARG A 79 -14.75 -0.39 16.04
C ARG A 79 -14.20 0.14 17.35
N THR A 80 -15.07 0.39 18.31
CA THR A 80 -14.74 0.94 19.63
C THR A 80 -14.90 -0.09 20.76
N ASP A 81 -15.27 -1.32 20.41
CA ASP A 81 -15.88 -2.27 21.34
C ASP A 81 -14.83 -3.27 21.86
N TYR A 82 -13.72 -2.73 22.38
CA TYR A 82 -12.62 -3.54 22.92
C TYR A 82 -13.08 -4.26 24.19
N THR A 83 -13.03 -5.60 24.19
CA THR A 83 -13.22 -6.41 25.40
C THR A 83 -11.92 -7.12 25.75
N PRO A 84 -11.67 -7.50 27.02
CA PRO A 84 -10.45 -8.22 27.40
C PRO A 84 -10.23 -9.53 26.65
N ASN A 85 -11.30 -10.12 26.11
CA ASN A 85 -11.29 -11.36 25.32
C ASN A 85 -11.33 -11.12 23.80
N ASP A 86 -11.74 -9.93 23.35
CA ASP A 86 -11.77 -9.52 21.95
C ASP A 86 -11.07 -8.17 21.83
N MET A 87 -9.75 -8.24 21.68
CA MET A 87 -8.90 -7.08 21.43
C MET A 87 -9.00 -6.60 19.97
N HIS A 88 -9.97 -7.10 19.21
CA HIS A 88 -10.12 -6.91 17.77
C HIS A 88 -8.78 -7.09 17.06
N GLU A 89 -8.37 -8.36 16.91
CA GLU A 89 -7.10 -8.71 16.27
C GLU A 89 -6.91 -7.91 14.98
N MET A 90 -6.03 -6.90 15.09
CA MET A 90 -5.78 -6.01 13.99
C MET A 90 -4.91 -6.78 13.00
N ASN A 91 -5.39 -6.96 11.78
CA ASN A 91 -4.57 -7.54 10.73
C ASN A 91 -3.62 -6.47 10.19
N HIS A 92 -2.41 -6.90 9.86
CA HIS A 92 -1.36 -6.10 9.27
C HIS A 92 -0.74 -6.85 8.10
N ARG A 93 -0.34 -6.09 7.07
CA ARG A 93 0.43 -6.58 5.94
C ARG A 93 1.66 -5.75 5.75
N PHE A 94 2.72 -6.39 5.30
CA PHE A 94 3.93 -5.73 4.89
C PHE A 94 4.63 -6.52 3.79
N ARG A 95 5.41 -5.80 2.99
CA ARG A 95 6.41 -6.39 2.11
C ARG A 95 7.77 -6.31 2.76
N PHE A 96 8.62 -7.26 2.44
CA PHE A 96 10.00 -7.25 2.91
C PHE A 96 10.97 -7.53 1.77
N LYS A 97 12.19 -7.02 1.95
CA LYS A 97 13.36 -7.35 1.15
C LYS A 97 14.55 -7.56 2.09
N LEU A 98 15.01 -8.80 2.15
CA LEU A 98 16.25 -9.19 2.79
C LEU A 98 17.34 -9.24 1.72
N SER A 99 18.44 -8.54 1.95
CA SER A 99 19.64 -8.62 1.13
C SER A 99 20.73 -9.33 1.91
N GLY A 100 21.47 -10.22 1.27
CA GLY A 100 22.43 -11.07 1.98
C GLY A 100 22.93 -12.22 1.13
N THR A 101 23.56 -13.19 1.75
CA THR A 101 23.95 -14.45 1.11
C THR A 101 23.20 -15.60 1.77
N PHE A 102 22.38 -16.29 1.00
CA PHE A 102 21.46 -17.32 1.50
C PHE A 102 21.72 -18.65 0.82
N ASN A 103 21.66 -19.74 1.59
CA ASN A 103 21.42 -21.05 1.02
C ASN A 103 19.94 -21.17 0.68
N ALA A 104 19.60 -20.86 -0.57
CA ALA A 104 18.22 -20.58 -0.99
C ALA A 104 17.21 -21.64 -0.54
N LYS A 105 17.52 -22.94 -0.63
CA LYS A 105 16.57 -24.02 -0.26
C LYS A 105 16.37 -24.15 1.25
N SER A 106 17.46 -24.14 2.02
CA SER A 106 17.40 -24.29 3.48
C SER A 106 16.76 -23.08 4.13
N PHE A 107 17.14 -21.89 3.67
CA PHE A 107 16.57 -20.63 4.16
C PHE A 107 15.09 -20.48 3.78
N GLU A 108 14.69 -20.91 2.57
CA GLU A 108 13.28 -20.95 2.14
C GLU A 108 12.43 -21.79 3.10
N SER A 109 12.88 -23.01 3.43
CA SER A 109 12.17 -23.90 4.35
C SER A 109 12.13 -23.37 5.79
N GLU A 110 13.21 -22.76 6.28
CA GLU A 110 13.27 -22.14 7.60
C GLU A 110 12.31 -20.95 7.72
N LEU A 111 12.30 -20.08 6.70
CA LEU A 111 11.42 -18.93 6.63
C LEU A 111 9.95 -19.35 6.55
N GLU A 112 9.64 -20.36 5.74
CA GLU A 112 8.30 -20.93 5.62
C GLU A 112 7.82 -21.53 6.95
N SER A 113 8.67 -22.31 7.62
CA SER A 113 8.39 -22.90 8.93
C SER A 113 8.06 -21.82 9.98
N HIS A 114 8.86 -20.75 10.04
CA HIS A 114 8.58 -19.63 10.95
C HIS A 114 7.28 -18.89 10.62
N CYS A 115 6.97 -18.69 9.34
CA CYS A 115 5.69 -18.10 8.94
C CYS A 115 4.51 -18.97 9.38
N ASN A 116 4.61 -20.29 9.21
CA ASN A 116 3.58 -21.25 9.60
C ASN A 116 3.37 -21.29 11.12
N GLN A 117 4.44 -21.26 11.91
CA GLN A 117 4.36 -21.19 13.39
C GLN A 117 3.63 -19.93 13.88
N LEU A 118 3.75 -18.83 13.14
CA LEU A 118 3.10 -17.56 13.44
C LEU A 118 1.73 -17.41 12.76
N PHE A 119 1.24 -18.45 12.08
CA PHE A 119 0.00 -18.43 11.30
C PHE A 119 -0.05 -17.26 10.29
N LEU A 120 1.09 -16.89 9.72
CA LEU A 120 1.18 -15.85 8.70
C LEU A 120 0.85 -16.40 7.31
N VAL A 121 0.16 -15.59 6.51
CA VAL A 121 -0.24 -15.93 5.14
C VAL A 121 0.41 -14.99 4.14
N GLY A 122 0.51 -15.41 2.87
CA GLY A 122 1.06 -14.57 1.82
C GLY A 122 1.97 -15.33 0.86
N TRP A 123 3.05 -14.68 0.43
CA TRP A 123 4.01 -15.31 -0.45
C TRP A 123 5.45 -14.91 -0.13
N ILE A 124 6.35 -15.85 -0.34
CA ILE A 124 7.79 -15.67 -0.15
C ILE A 124 8.57 -16.15 -1.38
N LYS A 125 9.67 -15.46 -1.67
CA LYS A 125 10.58 -15.78 -2.75
C LYS A 125 12.01 -15.63 -2.26
N CYS A 126 12.70 -16.76 -2.13
CA CYS A 126 14.09 -16.79 -1.73
C CYS A 126 15.03 -17.00 -2.93
N ARG A 127 16.13 -16.26 -2.93
CA ARG A 127 17.25 -16.38 -3.89
C ARG A 127 18.55 -16.41 -3.11
N ARG A 128 19.63 -16.75 -3.82
CA ARG A 128 20.97 -16.80 -3.23
C ARG A 128 21.43 -15.44 -2.66
N THR A 129 20.98 -14.33 -3.25
CA THR A 129 21.44 -12.97 -2.86
C THR A 129 20.37 -12.11 -2.18
N PHE A 130 19.11 -12.53 -2.24
CA PHE A 130 18.01 -11.79 -1.65
C PHE A 130 16.83 -12.70 -1.35
N ALA A 131 16.03 -12.32 -0.37
CA ALA A 131 14.69 -12.86 -0.18
C ALA A 131 13.68 -11.71 -0.17
N ILE A 132 12.57 -11.90 -0.87
CA ILE A 132 11.47 -10.93 -0.89
C ILE A 132 10.17 -11.65 -0.62
N GLY A 133 9.21 -10.94 -0.05
CA GLY A 133 7.90 -11.50 0.18
C GLY A 133 6.89 -10.45 0.57
N HIS A 134 5.66 -10.91 0.67
CA HIS A 134 4.53 -10.15 1.14
C HIS A 134 3.79 -11.03 2.16
N LEU A 135 3.76 -10.58 3.41
CA LEU A 135 3.19 -11.31 4.53
C LEU A 135 1.99 -10.54 5.08
N GLN A 136 0.99 -11.29 5.54
CA GLN A 136 -0.18 -10.79 6.22
C GLN A 136 -0.50 -11.66 7.43
N GLY A 137 -1.11 -11.06 8.45
CA GLY A 137 -1.58 -11.77 9.63
C GLY A 137 -1.87 -10.79 10.77
N ASN A 138 -2.00 -11.31 11.98
CA ASN A 138 -2.17 -10.48 13.17
C ASN A 138 -0.94 -9.55 13.37
N VAL A 139 -1.18 -8.32 13.83
CA VAL A 139 -0.14 -7.32 14.14
C VAL A 139 0.91 -7.86 15.11
N ILE A 140 0.52 -8.67 16.10
CA ILE A 140 1.47 -9.25 17.06
C ILE A 140 2.41 -10.22 16.33
N ALA A 141 1.84 -11.14 15.55
CA ALA A 141 2.59 -12.14 14.79
C ALA A 141 3.53 -11.49 13.76
N THR A 142 3.04 -10.50 13.03
CA THR A 142 3.85 -9.77 12.03
C THR A 142 4.95 -8.92 12.68
N SER A 143 4.72 -8.35 13.87
CA SER A 143 5.75 -7.61 14.62
C SER A 143 6.85 -8.56 15.11
N TYR A 144 6.47 -9.74 15.60
CA TYR A 144 7.43 -10.78 15.97
C TYR A 144 8.27 -11.23 14.77
N MET A 145 7.63 -11.40 13.61
CA MET A 145 8.32 -11.76 12.37
C MET A 145 9.32 -10.71 11.92
N LYS A 146 8.97 -9.41 11.98
CA LYS A 146 9.92 -8.32 11.67
C LYS A 146 11.13 -8.36 12.58
N ARG A 147 10.89 -8.50 13.89
CA ARG A 147 11.95 -8.62 14.88
C ARG A 147 12.84 -9.84 14.63
N TRP A 148 12.25 -10.98 14.27
CA TRP A 148 13.00 -12.17 13.89
C TRP A 148 13.90 -11.91 12.67
N MET A 149 13.39 -11.24 11.64
CA MET A 149 14.20 -10.88 10.46
C MET A 149 15.34 -9.90 10.78
N GLU A 150 15.15 -8.98 11.72
CA GLU A 150 16.17 -8.00 12.14
C GLU A 150 17.26 -8.62 13.02
N ILE A 151 16.90 -9.52 13.93
CA ILE A 151 17.82 -10.09 14.91
C ILE A 151 18.53 -11.34 14.36
N CYS A 152 17.84 -12.20 13.64
CA CYS A 152 18.40 -13.49 13.28
C CYS A 152 19.45 -13.37 12.18
N GLY A 153 20.70 -13.71 12.50
CA GLY A 153 21.58 -14.34 11.51
C GLY A 153 21.16 -15.81 11.40
N THR A 154 20.33 -16.16 10.42
CA THR A 154 19.96 -17.56 10.21
C THR A 154 21.21 -18.41 10.00
N LYS A 155 21.25 -19.64 10.54
CA LYS A 155 22.38 -20.57 10.28
C LYS A 155 22.61 -20.79 8.78
N ASN A 156 21.55 -20.62 7.99
CA ASN A 156 21.49 -20.86 6.56
C ASN A 156 21.66 -19.60 5.70
N GLY A 157 21.96 -18.44 6.30
CA GLY A 157 22.14 -17.20 5.54
C GLY A 157 22.66 -16.02 6.36
N HIS A 158 23.52 -15.23 5.74
CA HIS A 158 24.06 -14.00 6.31
C HIS A 158 23.28 -12.80 5.79
N PHE A 159 22.65 -12.04 6.68
CA PHE A 159 21.87 -10.86 6.31
C PHE A 159 22.78 -9.64 6.28
N THR A 160 22.76 -8.92 5.17
CA THR A 160 23.45 -7.62 5.02
C THR A 160 22.51 -6.47 5.34
N SER A 161 21.25 -6.56 4.91
CA SER A 161 20.24 -5.55 5.19
C SER A 161 18.82 -6.09 5.13
N VAL A 162 17.95 -5.47 5.91
CA VAL A 162 16.52 -5.78 6.00
C VAL A 162 15.75 -4.50 5.70
N MET A 163 14.78 -4.58 4.80
CA MET A 163 13.91 -3.46 4.45
C MET A 163 12.46 -3.91 4.44
N PHE A 164 11.59 -3.11 5.06
CA PHE A 164 10.14 -3.31 5.06
C PHE A 164 9.46 -2.21 4.24
N PHE A 165 8.43 -2.59 3.48
CA PHE A 165 7.69 -1.69 2.58
C PHE A 165 6.18 -1.95 2.67
N ASP A 166 5.39 -1.00 2.17
CA ASP A 166 3.94 -1.14 1.99
C ASP A 166 3.19 -1.58 3.27
N GLU A 167 3.66 -1.11 4.43
CA GLU A 167 3.05 -1.43 5.72
C GLU A 167 1.63 -0.88 5.79
N ASN A 168 0.66 -1.75 5.99
CA ASN A 168 -0.72 -1.34 6.24
C ASN A 168 -1.26 -2.08 7.45
N TYR A 169 -1.83 -1.29 8.36
CA TYR A 169 -2.50 -1.74 9.57
C TYR A 169 -4.02 -1.71 9.37
N ALA A 170 -4.75 -2.44 10.22
CA ALA A 170 -6.21 -2.50 10.21
C ALA A 170 -6.83 -3.03 8.91
N ILE A 171 -6.27 -4.12 8.38
CA ILE A 171 -6.84 -4.77 7.20
C ILE A 171 -8.10 -5.55 7.61
N PRO A 172 -9.25 -5.36 6.94
CA PRO A 172 -10.49 -6.02 7.34
C PRO A 172 -10.47 -7.52 7.08
N LYS A 173 -9.76 -7.98 6.04
CA LYS A 173 -9.68 -9.38 5.64
C LYS A 173 -8.32 -9.68 5.00
N LEU A 174 -7.77 -10.85 5.27
CA LEU A 174 -6.55 -11.34 4.64
C LEU A 174 -6.83 -11.71 3.17
N ASP A 175 -5.91 -11.31 2.28
CA ASP A 175 -6.00 -11.55 0.84
C ASP A 175 -5.58 -12.99 0.46
N TYR A 176 -4.81 -13.65 1.32
CA TYR A 176 -4.28 -15.00 1.12
C TYR A 176 -4.82 -15.97 2.17
N THR A 177 -4.94 -17.25 1.80
CA THR A 177 -5.34 -18.32 2.71
C THR A 177 -4.15 -19.01 3.36
N GLU A 178 -3.06 -19.17 2.63
CA GLU A 178 -1.87 -19.92 3.03
C GLU A 178 -0.60 -19.18 2.63
N ILE A 179 0.54 -19.60 3.19
CA ILE A 179 1.85 -19.15 2.72
C ILE A 179 2.20 -19.88 1.43
N THR A 180 2.61 -19.13 0.40
CA THR A 180 3.00 -19.71 -0.89
C THR A 180 4.45 -19.42 -1.21
N VAL A 181 5.19 -20.47 -1.58
CA VAL A 181 6.61 -20.37 -1.92
C VAL A 181 6.77 -20.23 -3.42
N VAL A 182 7.18 -19.04 -3.85
CA VAL A 182 7.22 -18.64 -5.26
C VAL A 182 8.50 -19.14 -5.93
N ARG A 183 8.39 -20.31 -6.57
CA ARG A 183 9.46 -20.92 -7.38
C ARG A 183 9.42 -20.44 -8.83
N ASP A 184 9.75 -19.16 -9.05
CA ASP A 184 9.95 -18.48 -10.36
C ASP A 184 8.91 -18.77 -11.45
N TYR A 185 7.90 -17.91 -11.60
CA TYR A 185 6.83 -18.03 -12.60
C TYR A 185 7.22 -17.63 -14.04
N ARG A 186 8.51 -17.70 -14.42
CA ARG A 186 8.87 -17.44 -15.82
C ARG A 186 8.23 -18.51 -16.69
N LYS A 187 7.57 -18.09 -17.78
CA LYS A 187 7.07 -19.01 -18.81
C LYS A 187 8.20 -19.98 -19.20
N PRO A 188 7.92 -21.27 -19.48
CA PRO A 188 8.96 -22.27 -19.75
C PRO A 188 10.00 -21.82 -20.78
N GLN A 189 9.57 -21.16 -21.85
CA GLN A 189 10.45 -20.60 -22.87
C GLN A 189 11.41 -19.52 -22.32
N LYS A 190 10.93 -18.62 -21.46
CA LYS A 190 11.76 -17.59 -20.80
C LYS A 190 12.70 -18.20 -19.77
N LYS A 191 12.34 -19.33 -19.17
CA LYS A 191 13.23 -20.10 -18.28
C LYS A 191 14.37 -20.74 -19.08
N ALA A 192 14.07 -21.38 -20.21
CA ALA A 192 15.06 -21.97 -21.11
C ALA A 192 16.00 -20.91 -21.71
N GLN A 193 15.46 -19.78 -22.18
CA GLN A 193 16.26 -18.66 -22.69
C GLN A 193 17.21 -18.13 -21.60
N HIS A 194 16.73 -17.99 -20.37
CA HIS A 194 17.58 -17.53 -19.27
C HIS A 194 18.69 -18.51 -18.92
N GLN A 195 18.40 -19.81 -18.95
CA GLN A 195 19.42 -20.85 -18.72
C GLN A 195 20.52 -20.81 -19.78
N ARG A 196 20.17 -20.65 -21.07
CA ARG A 196 21.15 -20.48 -22.15
C ARG A 196 22.08 -19.29 -21.91
N VAL A 197 21.52 -18.13 -21.57
CA VAL A 197 22.30 -16.92 -21.25
C VAL A 197 23.23 -17.12 -20.05
N ILE A 198 22.81 -17.89 -19.03
CA ILE A 198 23.66 -18.21 -17.88
C ILE A 198 24.81 -19.15 -18.28
N ILE A 199 24.55 -20.14 -19.13
CA ILE A 199 25.54 -21.09 -19.62
C ILE A 199 26.59 -20.36 -20.47
N GLU A 200 26.15 -19.58 -21.47
CA GLU A 200 27.03 -18.78 -22.32
C GLU A 200 27.94 -17.85 -21.50
N ARG A 201 27.39 -17.18 -20.48
CA ARG A 201 28.20 -16.34 -19.57
C ARG A 201 29.26 -17.12 -18.81
N ARG A 202 28.94 -18.35 -18.37
CA ARG A 202 29.90 -19.21 -17.66
C ARG A 202 30.99 -19.71 -18.60
N GLU A 203 30.63 -20.10 -19.82
CA GLU A 203 31.59 -20.53 -20.85
C GLU A 203 32.55 -19.39 -21.21
N ILE A 204 32.02 -18.18 -21.45
CA ILE A 204 32.85 -17.00 -21.72
C ILE A 204 33.78 -16.69 -20.53
N GLN A 205 33.29 -16.77 -19.30
CA GLN A 205 34.13 -16.57 -18.11
C GLN A 205 35.20 -17.66 -17.95
N GLY A 206 34.90 -18.90 -18.31
CA GLY A 206 35.87 -20.01 -18.28
C GLY A 206 36.92 -19.93 -19.40
N LEU A 207 36.61 -19.29 -20.52
CA LEU A 207 37.57 -19.05 -21.61
C LEU A 207 38.48 -17.84 -21.36
N LEU A 208 38.06 -16.92 -20.47
CA LEU A 208 38.82 -15.72 -20.09
C LEU A 208 39.67 -15.90 -18.82
N ALA A 209 39.54 -17.03 -18.14
CA ALA A 209 40.32 -17.41 -16.96
C ALA A 209 41.45 -18.36 -17.35
#